data_AF-A0A7D7VPK4-F1
#
_entry.id   AF-A0A7D7VPK4-F1
#
_cell.length_a   1.000
_cell.length_b   1.000
_cell.length_c   1.000
_cell.angle_alpha   90.00
_cell.angle_beta   90.00
_cell.angle_gamma   90.00
#
_symmetry.space_group_name_H-M   'P 1'
#
loop_
_entity.id
_entity.type
_entity.pdbx_description
1 polymer ?
#
loop_
_entity_poly.entity_id
_entity_poly.type
_entity_poly.pdbx_seq_one_letter_code
_entity_poly.pdbx_strand_id
1 'polypeptide(L)'
;MGKQNAISNTFGEVQLSYKKKLQIQFRCIKSSSDTSKVIRQILPISQINYREHFYALYLNNKNEVIGYHLISVGGITATMVDIRILLQGALLCNSVAILILHNHSSVDIQIAQALFLKVIVVAQQRIISKIDGRHIA
;
A
#
# COMPACT_ATOMS: atom_id res chain seq x y z
N MET A 1 44.87 -37.54 -11.60
CA MET A 1 43.53 -37.90 -11.10
C MET A 1 42.92 -36.68 -10.43
N GLY A 2 42.15 -35.88 -11.18
CA GLY A 2 41.60 -34.61 -10.69
C GLY A 2 40.34 -34.83 -9.86
N LYS A 3 40.34 -34.36 -8.60
CA LYS A 3 39.14 -34.35 -7.76
C LYS A 3 38.17 -33.33 -8.32
N GLN A 4 37.01 -33.80 -8.79
CA GLN A 4 35.89 -32.91 -9.13
C GLN A 4 35.35 -32.31 -7.83
N ASN A 5 35.41 -30.98 -7.69
CA ASN A 5 34.77 -30.27 -6.59
C ASN A 5 33.26 -30.38 -6.76
N ALA A 6 32.60 -31.11 -5.87
CA ALA A 6 31.14 -31.12 -5.77
C ALA A 6 30.69 -29.75 -5.26
N ILE A 7 30.01 -28.99 -6.12
CA ILE A 7 29.33 -27.75 -5.70
C ILE A 7 28.13 -28.19 -4.86
N SER A 8 28.21 -28.10 -3.53
CA SER A 8 27.06 -28.34 -2.67
C SER A 8 26.10 -27.15 -2.77
N ASN A 9 25.08 -27.26 -3.62
CA ASN A 9 24.00 -26.27 -3.69
C ASN A 9 23.12 -26.39 -2.43
N THR A 10 23.44 -25.63 -1.39
CA THR A 10 22.61 -25.52 -0.18
C THR A 10 21.62 -24.36 -0.31
N PHE A 11 20.37 -24.56 0.10
CA PHE A 11 19.32 -23.54 0.16
C PHE A 11 18.86 -23.33 1.62
N GLY A 12 18.30 -22.15 1.92
CA GLY A 12 17.88 -21.76 3.27
C GLY A 12 16.36 -21.63 3.43
N GLU A 13 15.90 -21.46 4.66
CA GLU A 13 14.49 -21.21 5.01
C GLU A 13 14.12 -19.73 4.85
N VAL A 14 12.92 -19.45 4.32
CA VAL A 14 12.37 -18.09 4.22
C VAL A 14 11.32 -17.89 5.31
N GLN A 15 11.47 -16.85 6.12
CA GLN A 15 10.50 -16.44 7.15
C GLN A 15 9.97 -15.03 6.87
N LEU A 16 8.65 -14.87 6.89
CA LEU A 16 7.96 -13.58 6.73
C LEU A 16 7.08 -13.34 7.95
N SER A 17 7.18 -12.16 8.56
CA SER A 17 6.43 -11.83 9.78
C SER A 17 5.47 -10.67 9.57
N TYR A 18 4.20 -10.86 9.93
CA TYR A 18 3.19 -9.81 10.00
C TYR A 18 3.00 -9.37 11.46
N LYS A 19 3.03 -8.05 11.71
CA LYS A 19 2.76 -7.47 13.04
C LYS A 19 1.53 -6.59 12.97
N LYS A 20 0.45 -7.03 13.60
CA LYS A 20 -0.75 -6.21 13.75
C LYS A 20 -0.48 -5.08 14.75
N LYS A 21 -0.47 -3.82 14.30
CA LYS A 21 -0.56 -2.68 15.23
C LYS A 21 -2.00 -2.62 15.75
N LEU A 22 -2.14 -2.59 17.08
CA LEU A 22 -3.40 -2.87 17.79
C LEU A 22 -4.45 -1.73 17.72
N GLN A 23 -4.23 -0.66 16.97
CA GLN A 23 -5.00 0.59 17.13
C GLN A 23 -5.29 1.33 15.81
N ILE A 24 -5.91 0.67 14.82
CA ILE A 24 -6.61 1.37 13.73
C ILE A 24 -8.10 1.16 13.96
N GLN A 25 -8.80 2.21 14.42
CA GLN A 25 -10.23 2.17 14.74
C GLN A 25 -11.07 2.33 13.48
N PHE A 26 -10.87 1.47 12.49
CA PHE A 26 -11.67 1.50 11.28
C PHE A 26 -11.85 0.10 10.70
N ARG A 27 -13.10 -0.36 10.66
CA ARG A 27 -13.41 -1.75 10.32
C ARG A 27 -13.52 -1.98 8.81
N CYS A 28 -14.28 -1.17 8.06
CA CYS A 28 -14.69 -1.53 6.70
C CYS A 28 -14.65 -0.31 5.75
N ILE A 29 -13.97 -0.44 4.61
CA ILE A 29 -13.87 0.61 3.59
C ILE A 29 -15.01 0.48 2.58
N LYS A 30 -15.80 1.55 2.42
CA LYS A 30 -16.89 1.63 1.45
C LYS A 30 -16.74 2.79 0.46
N SER A 31 -15.83 3.72 0.72
CA SER A 31 -15.63 4.95 -0.05
C SER A 31 -14.19 5.45 0.00
N SER A 32 -13.84 6.41 -0.86
CA SER A 32 -12.54 7.12 -0.84
C SER A 32 -12.39 7.93 0.45
N SER A 33 -13.49 8.44 0.99
CA SER A 33 -13.54 9.12 2.29
C SER A 33 -13.14 8.18 3.44
N ASP A 34 -13.63 6.95 3.44
CA ASP A 34 -13.24 5.94 4.42
C ASP A 34 -11.76 5.61 4.34
N THR A 35 -11.27 5.38 3.12
CA THR A 35 -9.85 5.17 2.84
C THR A 35 -9.00 6.35 3.34
N SER A 36 -9.46 7.58 3.12
CA SER A 36 -8.80 8.81 3.60
C SER A 36 -8.73 8.88 5.12
N LYS A 37 -9.79 8.45 5.83
CA LYS A 37 -9.79 8.39 7.30
C LYS A 37 -8.79 7.37 7.84
N VAL A 38 -8.72 6.19 7.22
CA VAL A 38 -7.75 5.15 7.60
C VAL A 38 -6.32 5.64 7.41
N ILE A 39 -5.99 6.14 6.21
CA ILE A 39 -4.61 6.46 5.88
C ILE A 39 -4.07 7.64 6.71
N ARG A 40 -4.93 8.61 7.09
CA ARG A 40 -4.56 9.73 7.97
C ARG A 40 -4.17 9.28 9.38
N GLN A 41 -4.62 8.11 9.84
CA GLN A 41 -4.18 7.55 11.13
C GLN A 41 -2.76 6.94 11.06
N ILE A 42 -2.24 6.70 9.85
CA ILE A 42 -0.99 5.98 9.61
C ILE A 42 0.10 6.92 9.06
N LEU A 43 -0.29 7.91 8.25
CA LEU A 43 0.64 8.82 7.58
C LEU A 43 1.43 9.69 8.57
N PRO A 44 2.74 9.88 8.34
CA PRO A 44 3.52 10.85 9.09
C PRO A 44 3.15 12.27 8.66
N ILE A 45 2.30 12.93 9.46
CA ILE A 45 1.81 14.29 9.21
C ILE A 45 2.96 15.27 8.93
N SER A 46 4.09 15.10 9.62
CA SER A 46 5.27 15.96 9.47
C SER A 46 6.00 15.82 8.14
N GLN A 47 5.73 14.80 7.32
CA GLN A 47 6.44 14.53 6.06
C GLN A 47 5.56 14.66 4.80
N ILE A 48 4.25 14.82 4.98
CA ILE A 48 3.26 14.72 3.91
C ILE A 48 3.41 15.81 2.82
N ASN A 49 3.99 16.95 3.19
CA ASN A 49 4.10 18.14 2.33
C ASN A 49 5.35 18.14 1.43
N TYR A 50 6.33 17.27 1.67
CA TYR A 50 7.60 17.29 0.92
C TYR A 50 8.09 15.90 0.50
N ARG A 51 7.37 14.84 0.84
CA ARG A 51 7.65 13.48 0.34
C ARG A 51 6.37 12.80 -0.11
N GLU A 52 6.43 12.18 -1.28
CA GLU A 52 5.44 11.22 -1.72
C GLU A 52 5.64 9.89 -1.00
N HIS A 53 4.57 9.36 -0.42
CA HIS A 53 4.54 8.06 0.22
C HIS A 53 3.56 7.19 -0.54
N PHE A 54 3.95 5.94 -0.78
CA PHE A 54 3.07 4.95 -1.39
C PHE A 54 2.72 3.87 -0.38
N TYR A 55 1.44 3.73 -0.08
CA TYR A 55 0.92 2.72 0.81
C TYR A 55 0.08 1.69 0.06
N ALA A 56 0.07 0.48 0.58
CA ALA A 56 -0.93 -0.54 0.29
C ALA A 56 -1.76 -0.81 1.54
N LEU A 57 -3.09 -0.88 1.41
CA LEU A 57 -3.98 -1.50 2.38
C LEU A 57 -4.42 -2.85 1.86
N TYR A 58 -4.39 -3.85 2.72
CA TYR A 58 -4.80 -5.22 2.44
C TYR A 58 -6.18 -5.45 3.05
N LEU A 59 -7.10 -5.99 2.25
CA LEU A 59 -8.50 -6.16 2.62
C LEU A 59 -8.92 -7.63 2.61
N ASN A 60 -9.86 -7.97 3.51
CA ASN A 60 -10.62 -9.21 3.42
C ASN A 60 -11.88 -9.06 2.53
N ASN A 61 -12.67 -10.13 2.40
CA ASN A 61 -13.89 -10.17 1.59
C ASN A 61 -15.04 -9.28 2.09
N LYS A 62 -14.92 -8.71 3.29
CA LYS A 62 -15.85 -7.74 3.87
C LYS A 62 -15.33 -6.29 3.72
N ASN A 63 -14.31 -6.08 2.89
CA ASN A 63 -13.59 -4.81 2.72
C ASN A 63 -12.98 -4.29 4.04
N GLU A 64 -12.67 -5.19 4.97
CA GLU A 64 -12.04 -4.81 6.23
C GLU A 64 -10.52 -4.75 6.08
N VAL A 65 -9.91 -3.71 6.63
CA VAL A 65 -8.44 -3.53 6.59
C VAL A 65 -7.80 -4.55 7.53
N ILE A 66 -7.17 -5.56 6.93
CA ILE A 66 -6.44 -6.60 7.65
C ILE A 66 -4.95 -6.30 7.74
N GLY A 67 -4.43 -5.38 6.94
CA GLY A 67 -3.03 -4.95 7.01
C GLY A 67 -2.77 -3.70 6.21
N TYR A 68 -1.61 -3.11 6.42
CA TYR A 68 -1.08 -2.04 5.58
C TYR A 68 0.44 -2.18 5.45
N HIS A 69 0.99 -1.59 4.38
CA HIS A 69 2.42 -1.55 4.14
C HIS A 69 2.79 -0.23 3.46
N LEU A 70 3.78 0.47 3.99
CA LEU A 70 4.48 1.54 3.27
C LEU A 70 5.41 0.87 2.26
N ILE A 71 5.08 0.94 0.98
CA ILE A 71 5.84 0.29 -0.10
C ILE A 71 7.08 1.12 -0.45
N SER A 72 6.93 2.45 -0.47
CA SER A 72 8.01 3.34 -0.87
C SER A 72 7.78 4.76 -0.37
N VAL A 73 8.89 5.49 -0.23
CA VAL A 73 8.91 6.94 -0.01
C VAL A 73 9.73 7.55 -1.13
N GLY A 74 9.10 8.36 -1.96
CA GLY A 74 9.70 9.09 -3.05
C GLY A 74 10.07 10.52 -2.67
N GLY A 75 10.57 11.25 -3.67
CA GLY A 75 10.77 12.68 -3.60
C GLY A 75 9.46 13.44 -3.82
N ILE A 76 9.52 14.57 -4.52
CA ILE A 76 8.35 15.40 -4.85
C ILE A 76 7.70 14.94 -6.17
N THR A 77 8.49 14.36 -7.08
CA THR A 77 8.09 14.15 -8.47
C THR A 77 7.49 12.77 -8.76
N ALA A 78 7.94 11.75 -8.04
CA ALA A 78 7.49 10.38 -8.20
C ALA A 78 7.97 9.49 -7.04
N THR A 79 7.27 8.37 -6.89
CA THR A 79 7.70 7.23 -6.09
C THR A 79 7.64 5.95 -6.91
N MET A 80 8.66 5.10 -6.80
CA MET A 80 8.69 3.80 -7.47
C MET A 80 8.00 2.73 -6.63
N VAL A 81 7.30 1.80 -7.28
CA VAL A 81 6.54 0.74 -6.62
C VAL A 81 7.13 -0.61 -7.00
N ASP A 82 7.66 -1.36 -6.02
CA ASP A 82 8.06 -2.75 -6.26
C ASP A 82 6.84 -3.67 -6.07
N ILE A 83 6.37 -4.23 -7.19
CA ILE A 83 5.22 -5.14 -7.21
C ILE A 83 5.43 -6.39 -6.34
N ARG A 84 6.67 -6.87 -6.21
CA ARG A 84 6.98 -8.06 -5.42
C ARG A 84 6.77 -7.79 -3.94
N ILE A 85 7.18 -6.61 -3.47
CA ILE A 85 6.97 -6.17 -2.09
C ILE A 85 5.48 -5.99 -1.82
N LEU A 86 4.75 -5.37 -2.75
CA LEU A 86 3.30 -5.19 -2.66
C LEU A 86 2.57 -6.53 -2.54
N LEU A 87 2.90 -7.49 -3.40
CA LEU A 87 2.29 -8.83 -3.42
C LEU A 87 2.74 -9.68 -2.23
N GLN A 88 3.98 -9.55 -1.76
CA GLN A 88 4.46 -10.24 -0.57
C GLN A 88 3.62 -9.86 0.66
N GLY A 89 3.32 -8.57 0.84
CA GLY A 89 2.42 -8.13 1.92
C GLY A 89 0.99 -8.64 1.75
N ALA A 90 0.48 -8.70 0.52
CA ALA A 90 -0.85 -9.23 0.23
C ALA A 90 -0.96 -10.72 0.57
N LEU A 91 0.03 -11.52 0.17
CA LEU A 91 0.11 -12.96 0.47
C LEU A 91 0.27 -13.19 1.96
N LEU A 92 1.15 -12.43 2.62
CA LEU A 92 1.40 -12.53 4.05
C LEU A 92 0.15 -12.21 4.89
N CYS A 93 -0.70 -11.29 4.43
CA CYS A 93 -1.97 -10.96 5.08
C CYS A 93 -3.13 -11.87 4.65
N ASN A 94 -2.93 -12.79 3.71
CA ASN A 94 -4.01 -13.55 3.04
C ASN A 94 -5.12 -12.63 2.52
N SER A 95 -4.71 -11.55 1.84
CA SER A 95 -5.60 -10.51 1.32
C SER A 95 -6.36 -10.96 0.09
N VAL A 96 -7.64 -10.57 -0.02
CA VAL A 96 -8.44 -10.82 -1.24
C VAL A 96 -8.55 -9.59 -2.13
N ALA A 97 -8.21 -8.40 -1.61
CA ALA A 97 -8.13 -7.15 -2.35
C ALA A 97 -7.03 -6.24 -1.80
N ILE A 98 -6.45 -5.41 -2.66
CA ILE A 98 -5.39 -4.44 -2.33
C ILE A 98 -5.88 -3.06 -2.72
N LEU A 99 -5.82 -2.10 -1.80
CA LEU A 99 -5.97 -0.68 -2.11
C LEU A 99 -4.60 -0.02 -2.12
N ILE A 100 -4.29 0.65 -3.21
CA ILE A 100 -3.07 1.43 -3.35
C ILE A 100 -3.37 2.90 -3.10
N LEU A 101 -2.44 3.59 -2.44
CA LEU A 101 -2.57 4.98 -2.04
C LEU A 101 -1.24 5.70 -2.25
N HIS A 102 -1.27 6.92 -2.78
CA HIS A 102 -0.16 7.84 -2.64
C HIS A 102 -0.65 9.23 -2.25
N ASN A 103 0.16 9.96 -1.48
CA ASN A 103 -0.04 11.41 -1.32
C ASN A 103 0.72 12.15 -2.42
N HIS A 104 0.10 13.18 -2.98
CA HIS A 104 0.75 14.15 -3.86
C HIS A 104 1.05 15.41 -3.06
N SER A 105 2.31 15.86 -3.06
CA SER A 105 2.72 17.09 -2.39
C SER A 105 2.42 18.30 -3.29
N SER A 106 1.14 18.68 -3.40
CA SER A 106 0.78 19.89 -4.17
C SER A 106 1.14 21.15 -3.40
N VAL A 107 1.80 22.10 -4.07
CA VAL A 107 2.38 23.34 -3.51
C VAL A 107 1.32 24.34 -3.01
N ASP A 108 0.05 24.19 -3.41
CA ASP A 108 -1.05 25.05 -2.95
C ASP A 108 -1.66 24.59 -1.63
N ILE A 109 -1.26 25.26 -0.57
CA ILE A 109 -1.68 25.07 0.83
C ILE A 109 -3.21 25.19 1.01
N GLN A 110 -3.95 25.79 0.07
CA GLN A 110 -5.42 25.89 0.13
C GLN A 110 -6.15 24.59 -0.25
N ILE A 111 -5.47 23.62 -0.89
CA ILE A 111 -6.05 22.30 -1.24
C ILE A 111 -5.41 21.19 -0.38
N ALA A 112 -4.84 21.51 0.78
CA ALA A 112 -4.24 20.54 1.71
C ALA A 112 -5.24 19.53 2.32
N GLN A 113 -6.53 19.67 2.02
CA GLN A 113 -7.58 18.71 2.41
C GLN A 113 -7.78 17.56 1.41
N ALA A 114 -7.36 17.72 0.15
CA ALA A 114 -7.48 16.69 -0.88
C ALA A 114 -6.16 15.96 -1.06
N LEU A 115 -5.88 15.01 -0.17
CA LEU A 115 -4.95 13.93 -0.50
C LEU A 115 -5.54 13.25 -1.74
N PHE A 116 -5.01 13.52 -2.94
CA PHE A 116 -5.43 12.85 -4.17
C PHE A 116 -4.99 11.39 -4.12
N LEU A 117 -5.74 10.61 -3.38
CA LEU A 117 -5.61 9.16 -3.27
C LEU A 117 -6.07 8.56 -4.61
N LYS A 118 -5.14 8.32 -5.54
CA LYS A 118 -5.44 7.43 -6.67
C LYS A 118 -5.56 6.01 -6.12
N VAL A 119 -6.78 5.62 -5.80
CA VAL A 119 -7.12 4.27 -5.34
C VAL A 119 -7.18 3.33 -6.54
N ILE A 120 -6.16 2.50 -6.70
CA ILE A 120 -6.23 1.35 -7.62
C ILE A 120 -6.55 0.13 -6.75
N VAL A 121 -7.73 -0.45 -6.98
CA VAL A 121 -8.15 -1.70 -6.37
C VAL A 121 -7.58 -2.84 -7.21
N VAL A 122 -6.77 -3.72 -6.62
CA VAL A 122 -6.37 -4.98 -7.25
C VAL A 122 -6.89 -6.13 -6.40
N ALA A 123 -7.87 -6.85 -6.97
CA ALA A 123 -8.44 -8.16 -6.60
C ALA A 123 -9.90 -8.22 -6.07
N GLN A 124 -10.54 -9.30 -6.51
CA GLN A 124 -11.96 -9.68 -6.75
C GLN A 124 -12.74 -8.93 -7.86
N GLN A 125 -13.45 -9.73 -8.68
CA GLN A 125 -14.21 -9.41 -9.91
C GLN A 125 -15.37 -8.40 -9.75
N ARG A 126 -15.42 -7.66 -8.65
CA ARG A 126 -16.40 -6.60 -8.45
C ARG A 126 -15.66 -5.27 -8.47
N ILE A 127 -15.44 -4.81 -9.70
CA ILE A 127 -14.92 -3.48 -10.00
C ILE A 127 -15.85 -2.46 -9.34
N ILE A 128 -15.45 -1.90 -8.20
CA ILE A 128 -15.93 -0.58 -7.76
C ILE A 128 -15.07 0.40 -8.55
N SER A 129 -15.38 0.53 -9.84
CA SER A 129 -14.72 1.45 -10.75
C SER A 129 -14.92 2.87 -10.23
N LYS A 130 -13.83 3.62 -10.13
CA LYS A 130 -13.82 5.07 -9.92
C LYS A 130 -14.57 5.51 -8.68
N ILE A 131 -13.83 5.64 -7.58
CA ILE A 131 -14.22 6.59 -6.55
C ILE A 131 -13.54 7.92 -6.93
N ASP A 132 -14.36 8.89 -7.30
CA ASP A 132 -14.05 10.24 -7.79
C ASP A 132 -13.64 10.35 -9.28
N GLY A 133 -14.68 10.55 -10.11
CA GLY A 133 -14.60 10.87 -11.52
C GLY A 133 -14.11 12.29 -11.83
N ARG A 134 -12.87 12.62 -11.46
CA ARG A 134 -12.17 13.77 -12.04
C ARG A 134 -11.03 13.28 -12.93
N HIS A 135 -11.33 13.24 -14.23
CA HIS A 135 -10.30 13.29 -15.25
C HIS A 135 -9.56 14.61 -15.09
N ILE A 136 -8.25 14.55 -14.90
CA ILE A 136 -7.35 15.66 -15.20
C ILE A 136 -6.27 15.07 -16.10
N ALA A 137 -6.22 15.64 -17.30
CA ALA A 137 -5.21 15.41 -18.32
C ALA A 137 -3.82 15.82 -17.83
#